data_AF-A0A1J5MUG5-F1
#
_entry.id   AF-A0A1J5MUG5-F1
#
_cell.length_a   1.000
_cell.length_b   1.000
_cell.length_c   1.000
_cell.angle_alpha   90.00
_cell.angle_beta   90.00
_cell.angle_gamma   90.00
#
_symmetry.space_group_name_H-M   'P 1'
#
loop_
_entity.id
_entity.type
_entity.pdbx_description
1 polymer ?
#
loop_
_entity_poly.entity_id
_entity_poly.type
_entity_poly.pdbx_seq_one_letter_code
_entity_poly.pdbx_strand_id
1 'polypeptide(L)'
;MTLLPTSLRAAGLCALLTAQVFTAQFVLVQPAQAGVIERACRSSDRSAANPSLCRCIQKVANVQLTSAERKTVSKWFGDPHQAQVVRQSSNHRDEQLWERYKLFGDRAAKTCG
;
A
#
# COMPACT_ATOMS: atom_id res chain seq x y z
N MET A 1 39.74 -62.44 -8.31
CA MET A 1 40.20 -61.03 -8.33
C MET A 1 40.07 -60.46 -6.93
N THR A 2 41.10 -60.67 -6.11
CA THR A 2 41.21 -60.06 -4.77
C THR A 2 42.69 -59.87 -4.46
N LEU A 3 43.16 -58.64 -4.69
CA LEU A 3 44.45 -58.14 -4.22
C LEU A 3 44.15 -56.99 -3.24
N LEU A 4 44.53 -57.19 -1.98
CA LEU A 4 44.88 -56.12 -1.03
C LEU A 4 46.27 -55.56 -1.44
N PRO A 5 46.83 -54.45 -0.88
CA PRO A 5 46.43 -53.65 0.29
C PRO A 5 46.69 -52.11 0.12
N THR A 6 46.72 -51.39 1.26
CA THR A 6 47.49 -50.16 1.52
C THR A 6 46.99 -48.82 0.97
N SER A 7 46.25 -48.07 1.81
CA SER A 7 46.81 -46.83 2.37
C SER A 7 45.95 -46.28 3.51
N LEU A 8 46.40 -46.56 4.73
CA LEU A 8 46.24 -45.67 5.87
C LEU A 8 46.99 -44.37 5.56
N ARG A 9 46.27 -43.27 5.40
CA ARG A 9 46.73 -41.91 5.73
C ARG A 9 45.57 -41.27 6.49
N ALA A 10 45.52 -41.44 7.82
CA ALA A 10 46.17 -40.56 8.78
C ALA A 10 45.73 -39.09 8.63
N ALA A 11 45.13 -38.56 9.71
CA ALA A 11 44.87 -37.15 9.98
C ALA A 11 43.73 -36.47 9.20
N GLY A 12 42.48 -36.84 9.51
CA GLY A 12 41.31 -35.99 9.28
C GLY A 12 40.89 -35.33 10.60
N LEU A 13 41.32 -34.10 10.80
CA LEU A 13 41.16 -33.27 11.99
C LEU A 13 39.79 -33.36 12.68
N CYS A 14 39.81 -33.82 13.93
CA CYS A 14 38.79 -33.53 14.93
C CYS A 14 38.99 -32.08 15.41
N ALA A 15 38.15 -31.15 14.94
CA ALA A 15 37.87 -29.84 15.54
C ALA A 15 36.66 -29.27 14.79
N LEU A 16 35.43 -29.63 15.18
CA LEU A 16 34.58 -28.87 16.10
C LEU A 16 34.59 -27.35 15.84
N LEU A 17 33.37 -26.81 15.76
CA LEU A 17 32.97 -25.38 15.76
C LEU A 17 32.55 -24.81 14.39
N THR A 18 31.54 -25.41 13.77
CA THR A 18 30.57 -24.61 13.02
C THR A 18 29.76 -23.79 14.03
N ALA A 19 30.28 -22.61 14.41
CA ALA A 19 29.51 -21.62 15.15
C ALA A 19 28.40 -21.08 14.23
N GLN A 20 27.27 -21.81 14.17
CA GLN A 20 26.06 -21.33 13.52
C GLN A 20 25.51 -20.21 14.39
N VAL A 21 25.86 -18.97 14.03
CA VAL A 21 25.26 -17.78 14.61
C VAL A 21 23.80 -17.78 14.15
N PHE A 22 22.89 -18.26 14.99
CA PHE A 22 21.45 -18.09 14.81
C PHE A 22 21.16 -16.59 14.89
N THR A 23 21.26 -15.90 13.76
CA THR A 23 20.84 -14.52 13.64
C THR A 23 19.31 -14.50 13.77
N ALA A 24 18.82 -14.04 14.92
CA ALA A 24 17.41 -13.79 15.12
C ALA A 24 16.96 -12.70 14.14
N GLN A 25 16.34 -13.11 13.04
CA GLN A 25 15.75 -12.20 12.07
C GLN A 25 14.46 -11.64 12.68
N PHE A 26 14.57 -10.48 13.31
CA PHE A 26 13.40 -9.71 13.73
C PHE A 26 12.69 -9.21 12.48
N VAL A 27 11.64 -9.91 12.06
CA VAL A 27 10.72 -9.43 11.02
C VAL A 27 9.91 -8.30 11.62
N LEU A 28 10.27 -7.06 11.29
CA LEU A 28 9.47 -5.89 11.63
C LEU A 28 8.17 -5.92 10.82
N VAL A 29 7.07 -6.31 11.46
CA VAL A 29 5.73 -6.09 10.90
C VAL A 29 5.47 -4.59 10.91
N GLN A 30 5.57 -3.98 9.74
CA GLN A 30 5.17 -2.58 9.54
C GLN A 30 3.64 -2.50 9.62
N PRO A 31 3.07 -1.64 10.47
CA PRO A 31 1.62 -1.46 10.50
C PRO A 31 1.14 -0.92 9.15
N ALA A 32 0.16 -1.59 8.54
CA ALA A 32 -0.46 -1.13 7.30
C ALA A 32 -1.21 0.19 7.56
N GLN A 33 -0.58 1.31 7.21
CA GLN A 33 -1.19 2.64 7.31
C GLN A 33 -2.09 2.89 6.08
N ALA A 34 -3.40 2.76 6.28
CA ALA A 34 -4.39 3.15 5.29
C ALA A 34 -4.30 4.66 5.01
N GLY A 35 -4.31 5.08 3.76
CA GLY A 35 -4.27 6.50 3.39
C GLY A 35 -5.56 7.25 3.76
N VAL A 36 -5.56 8.59 3.68
CA VAL A 36 -6.71 9.43 4.08
C VAL A 36 -7.98 9.15 3.28
N ILE A 37 -7.87 8.85 1.98
CA ILE A 37 -9.00 8.48 1.11
C ILE A 37 -9.45 7.06 1.41
N GLU A 38 -8.53 6.12 1.65
CA GLU A 38 -8.91 4.74 2.02
C GLU A 38 -9.70 4.74 3.32
N ARG A 39 -9.23 5.46 4.34
CA ARG A 39 -9.92 5.59 5.62
C ARG A 39 -11.32 6.19 5.45
N ALA A 40 -11.42 7.28 4.70
CA ALA A 40 -12.68 7.96 4.42
C ALA A 40 -13.66 7.09 3.60
N CYS A 41 -13.16 6.34 2.62
CA CYS A 41 -13.93 5.37 1.85
C CYS A 41 -14.51 4.28 2.76
N ARG A 42 -13.69 3.71 3.63
CA ARG A 42 -14.10 2.66 4.57
C ARG A 42 -15.07 3.16 5.63
N SER A 43 -14.99 4.43 6.01
CA SER A 43 -15.90 5.05 6.98
C SER A 43 -17.16 5.65 6.35
N SER A 44 -17.30 5.60 5.03
CA SER A 44 -18.50 6.11 4.36
C SER A 44 -19.67 5.14 4.52
N ASP A 45 -20.90 5.64 4.54
CA ASP A 45 -22.12 4.82 4.65
C ASP A 45 -22.45 4.02 3.37
N ARG A 46 -21.46 3.80 2.49
CA ARG A 46 -21.64 3.11 1.22
C ARG A 46 -21.51 1.61 1.39
N SER A 47 -22.56 0.86 1.08
CA SER A 47 -22.59 -0.61 1.19
C SER A 47 -21.51 -1.34 0.38
N ALA A 48 -21.04 -0.76 -0.74
CA ALA A 48 -19.99 -1.32 -1.56
C ALA A 48 -18.57 -1.14 -0.98
N ALA A 49 -18.40 -0.31 0.06
CA ALA A 49 -17.10 0.00 0.64
C ALA A 49 -16.50 -1.26 1.30
N ASN A 50 -15.38 -1.74 0.74
CA ASN A 50 -14.61 -2.84 1.29
C ASN A 50 -13.11 -2.51 1.27
N PRO A 51 -12.29 -3.16 2.10
CA PRO A 51 -10.87 -2.83 2.21
C PRO A 51 -10.09 -2.93 0.89
N SER A 52 -10.42 -3.87 0.00
CA SER A 52 -9.73 -4.03 -1.28
C SER A 52 -10.03 -2.87 -2.23
N LEU A 53 -11.31 -2.55 -2.40
CA LEU A 53 -11.78 -1.43 -3.20
C LEU A 53 -11.21 -0.10 -2.71
N CYS A 54 -11.32 0.18 -1.41
CA CYS A 54 -10.84 1.44 -0.85
C CYS A 54 -9.32 1.60 -0.97
N ARG A 55 -8.54 0.51 -0.88
CA ARG A 55 -7.09 0.53 -1.19
C ARG A 55 -6.82 0.85 -2.66
N CYS A 56 -7.59 0.29 -3.59
CA CYS A 56 -7.47 0.60 -5.01
C CYS A 56 -7.77 2.10 -5.27
N ILE A 57 -8.88 2.61 -4.74
CA ILE A 57 -9.27 4.02 -4.86
C ILE A 57 -8.18 4.94 -4.29
N GLN A 58 -7.59 4.59 -3.14
CA GLN A 58 -6.47 5.35 -2.57
C GLN A 58 -5.24 5.36 -3.46
N LYS A 59 -4.89 4.24 -4.11
CA LYS A 59 -3.76 4.19 -5.06
C LYS A 59 -4.01 5.10 -6.25
N VAL A 60 -5.21 5.08 -6.82
CA VAL A 60 -5.59 6.00 -7.91
C VAL A 60 -5.50 7.45 -7.42
N ALA A 61 -6.02 7.75 -6.23
CA ALA A 61 -5.95 9.10 -5.65
C ALA A 61 -4.51 9.59 -5.46
N ASN A 62 -3.55 8.72 -5.13
CA ASN A 62 -2.14 9.10 -4.99
C ASN A 62 -1.51 9.59 -6.30
N VAL A 63 -2.00 9.08 -7.44
CA VAL A 63 -1.52 9.48 -8.77
C VAL A 63 -2.23 10.74 -9.25
N GLN A 64 -3.52 10.89 -8.93
CA GLN A 64 -4.36 11.96 -9.48
C GLN A 64 -4.37 13.25 -8.65
N LEU A 65 -4.25 13.11 -7.34
CA LEU A 65 -4.44 14.19 -6.38
C LEU A 65 -3.18 14.43 -5.56
N THR A 66 -2.89 15.69 -5.26
CA THR A 66 -1.83 16.05 -4.31
C THR A 66 -2.19 15.60 -2.90
N SER A 67 -1.20 15.60 -1.99
CA SER A 67 -1.44 15.29 -0.58
C SER A 67 -2.44 16.23 0.10
N ALA A 68 -2.49 17.51 -0.30
CA ALA A 68 -3.46 18.47 0.22
C ALA A 68 -4.86 18.19 -0.33
N GLU A 69 -4.97 17.97 -1.65
CA GLU A 69 -6.24 17.66 -2.31
C GLU A 69 -6.85 16.36 -1.77
N ARG A 70 -6.04 15.32 -1.52
CA ARG A 70 -6.52 14.09 -0.88
C ARG A 70 -7.13 14.33 0.51
N LYS A 71 -6.57 15.25 1.30
CA LYS A 71 -7.16 15.62 2.59
C LYS A 71 -8.50 16.32 2.40
N THR A 72 -8.60 17.25 1.46
CA THR A 72 -9.87 17.93 1.14
C THR A 72 -10.92 16.94 0.64
N VAL A 73 -10.60 16.16 -0.39
CA VAL A 73 -11.51 15.17 -1.00
C VAL A 73 -11.92 14.08 0.00
N SER A 74 -11.04 13.70 0.95
CA SER A 74 -11.41 12.72 1.99
C SER A 74 -12.59 13.16 2.84
N LYS A 75 -12.78 14.48 3.05
CA LYS A 75 -13.93 15.00 3.81
C LYS A 75 -15.25 14.82 3.07
N TRP A 76 -15.21 14.83 1.74
CA TRP A 76 -16.40 14.72 0.88
C TRP A 76 -17.07 13.35 0.95
N PHE A 77 -16.35 12.32 1.40
CA PHE A 77 -16.93 10.99 1.65
C PHE A 77 -17.94 11.00 2.79
N GLY A 78 -17.71 11.82 3.83
CA GLY A 78 -18.63 12.01 4.95
C GLY A 78 -19.61 13.17 4.74
N ASP A 79 -19.20 14.21 4.01
CA ASP A 79 -20.05 15.36 3.69
C ASP A 79 -20.03 15.66 2.17
N PRO A 80 -20.92 15.03 1.39
CA PRO A 80 -21.02 15.26 -0.04
C PRO A 80 -21.37 16.71 -0.43
N HIS A 81 -21.91 17.51 0.50
CA HIS A 81 -22.25 18.90 0.22
C HIS A 81 -20.99 19.74 -0.07
N GLN A 82 -19.86 19.45 0.58
CA GLN A 82 -18.59 20.13 0.31
C GLN A 82 -18.14 19.98 -1.15
N ALA A 83 -18.36 18.81 -1.76
CA ALA A 83 -18.08 18.61 -3.17
C ALA A 83 -18.99 19.48 -4.06
N GLN A 84 -20.25 19.66 -3.67
CA GLN A 84 -21.18 20.53 -4.41
C GLN A 84 -20.80 22.01 -4.31
N VAL A 85 -20.33 22.47 -3.15
CA VAL A 85 -19.82 23.83 -2.97
C VAL A 85 -18.61 24.07 -3.88
N VAL A 86 -17.63 23.18 -3.88
CA VAL A 86 -16.44 23.29 -4.74
C VAL A 86 -16.81 23.24 -6.23
N ARG A 87 -17.75 22.38 -6.62
CA ARG A 87 -18.25 22.31 -8.01
C ARG A 87 -18.89 23.62 -8.50
N GLN A 88 -19.54 24.37 -7.61
CA GLN A 88 -20.25 25.62 -7.95
C GLN A 88 -19.41 26.88 -7.69
N SER A 89 -18.23 26.73 -7.11
CA SER A 89 -17.32 27.84 -6.80
C SER A 89 -16.78 28.46 -8.08
N SER A 90 -16.69 29.79 -8.12
CA SER A 90 -15.97 30.55 -9.15
C SER A 90 -14.50 30.79 -8.81
N ASN A 91 -14.00 30.15 -7.74
CA ASN A 91 -12.59 30.23 -7.38
C ASN A 91 -11.76 29.30 -8.27
N HIS A 92 -10.75 29.86 -8.94
CA HIS A 92 -9.88 29.11 -9.84
C HIS A 92 -9.21 27.87 -9.21
N ARG A 93 -8.87 27.89 -7.90
CA ARG A 93 -8.29 26.71 -7.22
C ARG A 93 -9.33 25.61 -7.03
N ASP A 94 -10.57 25.98 -6.78
CA ASP A 94 -11.68 25.03 -6.63
C ASP A 94 -12.02 24.40 -7.98
N GLU A 95 -12.03 25.19 -9.05
CA GLU A 95 -12.21 24.71 -10.43
C GLU A 95 -11.13 23.68 -10.81
N GLN A 96 -9.85 23.99 -10.56
CA GLN A 96 -8.75 23.06 -10.81
C GLN A 96 -8.86 21.77 -9.99
N LEU A 97 -9.21 21.89 -8.70
CA LEU A 97 -9.46 20.71 -7.87
C LEU A 97 -10.62 19.88 -8.41
N TRP A 98 -11.70 20.53 -8.84
CA TRP A 98 -12.87 19.86 -9.40
C TRP A 98 -12.54 19.09 -10.68
N GLU A 99 -11.73 19.66 -11.58
CA GLU A 99 -11.26 18.96 -12.78
C GLU A 99 -10.44 17.71 -12.45
N ARG A 100 -9.48 17.82 -11.52
CA ARG A 100 -8.69 16.68 -11.05
C ARG A 100 -9.54 15.63 -10.35
N TYR A 101 -10.54 16.07 -9.58
CA TYR A 101 -11.48 15.19 -8.89
C TYR A 101 -12.32 14.37 -9.88
N LYS A 102 -12.83 14.99 -10.96
CA LYS A 102 -13.52 14.26 -12.04
C LYS A 102 -12.62 13.19 -12.65
N LEU A 103 -11.38 13.57 -13.00
CA LEU A 103 -10.40 12.66 -13.58
C LEU A 103 -10.04 11.50 -12.64
N PHE A 104 -9.94 11.79 -11.33
CA PHE A 104 -9.80 10.77 -10.29
C PHE A 104 -11.00 9.81 -10.26
N GLY A 105 -12.23 10.34 -10.25
CA GLY A 105 -13.45 9.54 -10.25
C GLY A 105 -13.54 8.61 -11.45
N ASP A 106 -13.31 9.14 -12.65
CA ASP A 106 -13.34 8.37 -13.91
C ASP A 106 -12.30 7.24 -13.92
N ARG A 107 -11.08 7.53 -13.45
CA ARG A 107 -10.01 6.52 -13.37
C ARG A 107 -10.28 5.49 -12.30
N ALA A 108 -10.83 5.90 -11.15
CA ALA A 108 -11.21 4.97 -10.09
C ALA A 108 -12.29 4.01 -10.57
N ALA A 109 -13.31 4.52 -11.29
CA ALA A 109 -14.37 3.70 -11.88
C ALA A 109 -13.81 2.67 -12.87
N LYS A 110 -12.89 3.06 -13.76
CA LYS A 110 -12.29 2.16 -14.75
C LYS A 110 -11.29 1.14 -14.17
N THR A 111 -10.66 1.47 -13.05
CA THR A 111 -9.53 0.68 -12.51
C THR A 111 -9.97 -0.24 -11.37
N CYS A 112 -10.96 0.17 -10.61
CA CYS A 112 -11.33 -0.47 -9.34
C CYS A 112 -12.73 -1.11 -9.35
N GLY A 113 -13.47 -1.02 -10.46
CA GLY A 113 -14.85 -1.49 -10.61
C GLY A 113 -15.14 -1.99 -12.01
#